data_AF-A0A520AGK9-F1
#
_entry.id   AF-A0A520AGK9-F1
#
_cell.length_a   1.000
_cell.length_b   1.000
_cell.length_c   1.000
_cell.angle_alpha   90.00
_cell.angle_beta   90.00
_cell.angle_gamma   90.00
#
_symmetry.space_group_name_H-M   'P 1'
#
loop_
_entity.id
_entity.type
_entity.pdbx_description
1 polymer ?
#
loop_
_entity_poly.entity_id
_entity_poly.type
_entity_poly.pdbx_seq_one_letter_code
_entity_poly.pdbx_strand_id
1 'polypeptide(L)'
;MVSTSNDGIMSEYLVKYGLAKTSERERPTDLLETLYISERFQAGDDLKTVRDNYDHAVWNGVPSCEVDRRLAALHLFMIELARNRATMWGGN
;
A
#
# COMPACT_ATOMS: atom_id res chain seq x y z
N MET A 1 -13.03 -8.72 -12.34
CA MET A 1 -13.60 -8.01 -11.18
C MET A 1 -12.55 -8.05 -10.10
N VAL A 2 -11.93 -6.92 -9.75
CA VAL A 2 -11.11 -6.81 -8.53
C VAL A 2 -12.03 -7.22 -7.39
N SER A 3 -11.64 -8.28 -6.67
CA SER A 3 -12.49 -8.87 -5.63
C SER A 3 -12.73 -7.83 -4.55
N THR A 4 -13.97 -7.71 -4.06
CA THR A 4 -14.32 -6.86 -2.90
C THR A 4 -13.39 -7.10 -1.70
N SER A 5 -12.81 -8.30 -1.62
CA SER A 5 -11.76 -8.65 -0.65
C SER A 5 -10.46 -7.87 -0.83
N ASN A 6 -9.98 -7.68 -2.06
CA ASN A 6 -8.77 -6.89 -2.34
C ASN A 6 -8.99 -5.42 -2.00
N ASP A 7 -10.15 -4.85 -2.34
CA ASP A 7 -10.49 -3.48 -1.95
C ASP A 7 -10.56 -3.30 -0.43
N GLY A 8 -11.05 -4.31 0.31
CA GLY A 8 -11.03 -4.34 1.76
C GLY A 8 -9.61 -4.34 2.32
N ILE A 9 -8.75 -5.24 1.83
CA ILE A 9 -7.34 -5.32 2.24
C ILE A 9 -6.62 -4.00 1.94
N MET A 10 -6.81 -3.44 0.74
CA MET A 10 -6.23 -2.15 0.36
C MET A 10 -6.80 -0.99 1.21
N SER A 11 -7.94 -1.16 1.88
CA SER A 11 -8.47 -0.20 2.87
C SER A 11 -7.70 -0.25 4.17
N GLU A 12 -7.40 -1.46 4.65
CA GLU A 12 -6.56 -1.65 5.84
C GLU A 12 -5.17 -1.04 5.61
N TYR A 13 -4.56 -1.29 4.45
CA TYR A 13 -3.23 -0.73 4.13
C TYR A 13 -3.25 0.79 3.96
N LEU A 14 -4.34 1.39 3.48
CA LEU A 14 -4.48 2.84 3.45
C LEU A 14 -4.46 3.46 4.86
N VAL A 15 -5.17 2.83 5.81
CA VAL A 15 -5.17 3.27 7.22
C VAL A 15 -3.78 3.05 7.84
N LYS A 16 -3.17 1.88 7.61
CA LYS A 16 -1.82 1.56 8.08
C LYS A 16 -0.80 2.58 7.56
N TYR A 17 -0.89 2.96 6.29
CA TYR A 17 -0.06 3.99 5.67
C TYR A 17 -0.20 5.36 6.35
N GLY A 18 -1.46 5.80 6.59
CA GLY A 18 -1.73 7.06 7.28
C GLY A 18 -1.10 7.08 8.68
N LEU A 19 -1.29 6.01 9.44
CA LEU A 19 -0.69 5.87 10.78
C LEU A 19 0.84 5.88 10.73
N ALA A 20 1.44 5.13 9.81
CA ALA A 20 2.89 5.08 9.63
C ALA A 20 3.48 6.46 9.26
N LYS A 21 2.78 7.26 8.46
CA LYS A 21 3.21 8.61 8.08
C LYS A 21 3.08 9.64 9.21
N THR A 22 2.09 9.47 10.09
CA THR A 22 1.85 10.37 11.23
C THR A 22 2.67 10.01 12.48
N SER A 23 3.25 8.83 12.53
CA SER A 23 4.05 8.40 13.68
C SER A 23 5.44 9.02 13.62
N GLU A 24 5.90 9.64 14.71
CA GLU A 24 7.28 10.13 14.86
C GLU A 24 8.32 9.00 14.78
N ARG A 25 7.88 7.74 15.00
CA ARG A 25 8.65 6.55 14.68
C ARG A 25 8.26 6.10 13.28
N GLU A 26 8.97 6.60 12.27
CA GLU A 26 8.92 6.00 10.94
C GLU A 26 9.22 4.50 11.11
N ARG A 27 8.26 3.64 10.72
CA ARG A 27 8.45 2.19 10.68
C ARG A 27 8.75 1.81 9.23
N PRO A 28 10.02 1.85 8.79
CA PRO A 28 10.39 1.62 7.39
C PRO A 28 9.88 0.26 6.88
N THR A 29 9.84 -0.76 7.73
CA THR A 29 9.32 -2.09 7.37
C THR A 29 7.83 -2.08 7.02
N ASP A 30 7.00 -1.34 7.77
CA ASP A 30 5.57 -1.23 7.51
C ASP A 30 5.30 -0.44 6.22
N LEU A 31 6.11 0.57 5.93
CA LEU A 31 6.03 1.34 4.68
C LEU A 31 6.43 0.49 3.47
N LEU A 32 7.46 -0.33 3.60
CA LEU A 32 7.91 -1.23 2.54
C LEU A 32 6.91 -2.36 2.26
N GLU A 33 6.30 -2.93 3.30
CA GLU A 33 5.20 -3.88 3.13
C GLU A 33 4.02 -3.20 2.42
N THR A 34 3.64 -2.00 2.87
CA THR A 34 2.56 -1.24 2.25
C THR A 34 2.84 -0.93 0.78
N LEU A 35 4.08 -0.56 0.46
CA LEU A 35 4.52 -0.36 -0.92
C LEU A 35 4.30 -1.63 -1.75
N TYR A 36 4.81 -2.76 -1.26
CA TYR A 36 4.72 -4.04 -1.96
C TYR A 36 3.26 -4.44 -2.23
N ILE A 37 2.40 -4.40 -1.21
CA ILE A 37 0.99 -4.76 -1.35
C ILE A 37 0.26 -3.83 -2.33
N SER A 38 0.59 -2.54 -2.34
CA SER A 38 -0.03 -1.56 -3.24
C SER A 38 0.36 -1.79 -4.70
N GLU A 39 1.64 -2.09 -4.96
CA GLU A 39 2.12 -2.45 -6.31
C GLU A 39 1.38 -3.71 -6.82
N ARG A 40 1.18 -4.70 -5.94
CA ARG A 40 0.47 -5.96 -6.26
C ARG A 40 -1.02 -5.74 -6.48
N PHE A 41 -1.63 -4.83 -5.72
CA PHE A 41 -3.02 -4.42 -5.93
C PHE A 41 -3.22 -3.81 -7.31
N GLN A 42 -2.32 -2.90 -7.71
CA GLN A 42 -2.35 -2.28 -9.04
C GLN A 42 -2.12 -3.30 -10.17
N ALA A 43 -1.30 -4.32 -9.93
CA ALA A 43 -1.09 -5.43 -10.86
C ALA A 43 -2.32 -6.39 -10.96
N GLY A 44 -3.28 -6.28 -10.05
CA GLY A 44 -4.48 -7.13 -10.01
C GLY A 44 -4.25 -8.50 -9.35
N ASP A 45 -3.18 -8.65 -8.57
CA ASP A 45 -2.85 -9.89 -7.87
C ASP A 45 -3.84 -10.16 -6.70
N ASP A 46 -3.92 -11.41 -6.26
CA ASP A 46 -4.68 -11.78 -5.04
C ASP A 46 -3.95 -11.28 -3.79
N LEU A 47 -4.47 -10.20 -3.19
CA LEU A 47 -3.81 -9.56 -2.06
C LEU A 47 -3.77 -10.43 -0.82
N LYS A 48 -4.70 -11.37 -0.66
CA LYS A 48 -4.69 -12.27 0.50
C LYS A 48 -3.47 -13.17 0.44
N THR A 49 -3.27 -13.83 -0.69
CA THR A 49 -2.11 -14.69 -0.93
C THR A 49 -0.80 -13.89 -0.90
N VAL A 50 -0.78 -12.70 -1.49
CA VAL A 50 0.42 -11.83 -1.48
C VAL A 50 0.79 -11.40 -0.06
N ARG A 51 -0.19 -10.99 0.75
CA ARG A 51 0.01 -10.61 2.16
C ARG A 51 0.54 -11.77 3.00
N ASP A 52 -0.05 -12.95 2.86
CA ASP A 52 0.33 -14.14 3.63
C ASP A 52 1.75 -14.64 3.30
N ASN A 53 2.21 -14.39 2.08
CA ASN A 53 3.55 -14.80 1.60
C ASN A 53 4.56 -13.64 1.54
N TYR A 54 4.24 -12.47 2.09
CA TYR A 54 5.16 -11.35 2.06
C TYR A 54 6.41 -11.63 2.92
N ASP A 55 7.58 -11.52 2.29
CA ASP A 55 8.88 -11.61 2.93
C ASP A 55 9.66 -10.32 2.68
N HIS A 56 10.32 -9.79 3.72
CA HIS A 56 11.17 -8.61 3.58
C HIS A 56 12.35 -8.83 2.60
N ALA A 57 12.76 -10.07 2.37
CA ALA A 57 13.80 -10.45 1.44
C ALA A 57 13.52 -10.00 -0.01
N VAL A 58 12.27 -9.67 -0.37
CA VAL A 58 11.94 -9.09 -1.68
C VAL A 58 12.64 -7.75 -1.94
N TRP A 59 13.07 -7.06 -0.88
CA TRP A 59 13.80 -5.80 -0.97
C TRP A 59 15.32 -5.99 -1.01
N ASN A 60 15.82 -7.22 -0.85
CA ASN A 60 17.26 -7.49 -0.90
C ASN A 60 17.82 -7.17 -2.29
N GLY A 61 18.81 -6.28 -2.34
CA GLY A 61 19.44 -5.86 -3.58
C GLY A 61 18.71 -4.76 -4.35
N VAL A 62 17.56 -4.28 -3.86
CA VAL A 62 16.89 -3.11 -4.42
C VAL A 62 17.63 -1.84 -3.95
N PRO A 63 18.11 -0.98 -4.86
CA PRO A 63 18.77 0.26 -4.48
C PRO A 63 17.84 1.19 -3.69
N SER A 64 18.38 1.89 -2.69
CA SER A 64 17.59 2.84 -1.88
C SER A 64 16.95 3.95 -2.74
N CYS A 65 17.65 4.45 -3.76
CA CYS A 65 17.11 5.46 -4.68
C CYS A 65 15.88 4.96 -5.46
N GLU A 66 15.82 3.65 -5.74
CA GLU A 66 14.68 3.03 -6.40
C GLU A 66 13.51 2.87 -5.43
N VAL A 67 13.80 2.45 -4.19
CA VAL A 67 12.80 2.40 -3.11
C VAL A 67 12.20 3.78 -2.88
N ASP A 68 13.01 4.84 -2.78
CA ASP A 68 12.54 6.21 -2.57
C ASP A 68 11.61 6.67 -3.70
N ARG A 69 11.96 6.37 -4.96
CA ARG A 69 11.12 6.67 -6.12
C ARG A 69 9.78 5.94 -6.05
N ARG A 70 9.79 4.66 -5.66
CA ARG A 70 8.58 3.85 -5.51
C ARG A 70 7.72 4.33 -4.34
N LEU A 71 8.32 4.74 -3.22
CA LEU A 71 7.62 5.35 -2.09
C LEU A 71 6.96 6.69 -2.46
N ALA A 72 7.59 7.50 -3.31
CA ALA A 72 6.97 8.72 -3.83
C ALA A 72 5.73 8.41 -4.70
N ALA A 73 5.81 7.37 -5.54
CA ALA A 73 4.66 6.91 -6.33
C ALA A 73 3.54 6.33 -5.45
N LEU A 74 3.89 5.54 -4.43
CA LEU A 74 2.96 5.05 -3.41
C LEU A 74 2.22 6.19 -2.73
N HIS A 75 2.91 7.28 -2.40
CA HIS A 75 2.28 8.42 -1.75
C HIS A 75 1.15 9.02 -2.60
N LEU A 76 1.39 9.21 -3.90
CA LEU A 76 0.40 9.71 -4.84
C LEU A 76 -0.78 8.73 -4.97
N PHE A 77 -0.48 7.44 -5.10
CA PHE A 77 -1.50 6.40 -5.17
C PHE A 77 -2.39 6.38 -3.91
N MET A 78 -1.80 6.47 -2.72
CA MET A 78 -2.55 6.49 -1.45
C MET A 78 -3.45 7.71 -1.33
N ILE A 79 -3.01 8.89 -1.80
CA ILE A 79 -3.85 10.09 -1.86
C ILE A 79 -5.05 9.86 -2.78
N GLU A 80 -4.81 9.33 -3.98
CA GLU A 80 -5.87 9.07 -4.95
C GLU A 80 -6.86 8.03 -4.44
N LEU A 81 -6.37 6.94 -3.85
CA LEU A 81 -7.19 5.91 -3.22
C LEU A 81 -8.06 6.48 -2.09
N ALA A 82 -7.49 7.33 -1.23
CA ALA A 82 -8.24 8.00 -0.16
C ALA A 82 -9.34 8.90 -0.72
N ARG A 83 -9.05 9.67 -1.78
CA ARG A 83 -10.04 10.52 -2.46
C ARG A 83 -11.17 9.69 -3.06
N ASN A 84 -10.84 8.64 -3.79
CA ASN A 84 -11.83 7.75 -4.41
C ASN A 84 -12.77 7.14 -3.37
N ARG A 85 -12.24 6.70 -2.22
CA ARG A 85 -13.07 6.19 -1.11
C ARG A 85 -13.90 7.27 -0.44
N ALA A 86 -13.35 8.47 -0.23
CA ALA A 86 -14.11 9.58 0.31
C ALA A 86 -15.28 9.98 -0.61
N THR A 87 -15.08 9.95 -1.93
CA THR A 87 -16.16 10.18 -2.90
C THR A 87 -17.21 9.07 -2.88
N MET A 88 -16.82 7.81 -2.74
CA MET A 88 -17.77 6.69 -2.61
C MET A 88 -18.64 6.79 -1.34
N TRP A 89 -18.10 7.32 -0.24
CA TRP A 89 -18.84 7.44 1.03
C TRP A 89 -19.57 8.77 1.21
N GLY A 90 -19.07 9.86 0.59
CA GLY A 90 -19.68 11.19 0.64
C GLY A 90 -20.74 11.44 -0.45
N GLY A 91 -20.87 10.53 -1.41
CA GLY A 91 -21.87 10.59 -2.49
C GLY A 91 -23.22 9.96 -2.17
N ASN A 92 -23.48 9.62 -0.89
CA ASN A 92 -24.77 9.08 -0.43
C ASN A 92 -25.56 10.12 0.38
#